data_AF-A0AAW1D8X0-F1
#
_entry.id   AF-A0AAW1D8X0-F1
#
_cell.length_a   1.000
_cell.length_b   1.000
_cell.length_c   1.000
_cell.angle_alpha   90.00
_cell.angle_beta   90.00
_cell.angle_gamma   90.00
#
_symmetry.space_group_name_H-M   'P 1'
#
loop_
_entity.id
_entity.type
_entity.pdbx_description
1 polymer ?
#
loop_
_entity_poly.entity_id
_entity_poly.type
_entity_poly.pdbx_seq_one_letter_code
_entity_poly.pdbx_strand_id
1 'polypeptide(L)'
;MILAFAVPVEIPNRDVLFTYNFEANYNLPTNITMYNLTPPSSRNLATVLNRTYIYNRLEEYINSFGSSGRQCILRMICDVAKSSLHHNGLLGSIFDVLFT
;
A
#
# COMPACT_ATOMS: atom_id res chain seq x y z
N MET A 1 0.88 13.40 -6.14
CA MET A 1 1.83 12.55 -5.36
C MET A 1 2.38 11.48 -6.29
N ILE A 2 3.66 11.12 -6.17
CA ILE A 2 4.29 10.09 -6.99
C ILE A 2 4.68 8.92 -6.08
N LEU A 3 4.23 7.72 -6.43
CA LEU A 3 4.65 6.46 -5.82
C LEU A 3 5.50 5.70 -6.84
N ALA A 4 6.71 5.32 -6.46
CA ALA A 4 7.62 4.59 -7.33
C ALA A 4 8.13 3.33 -6.62
N PHE A 5 8.12 2.20 -7.31
CA PHE A 5 8.77 0.99 -6.85
C PHE A 5 9.72 0.46 -7.92
N ALA A 6 10.92 0.06 -7.48
CA ALA A 6 11.97 -0.48 -8.31
C ALA A 6 12.25 -1.92 -7.88
N VAL A 7 12.08 -2.86 -8.80
CA VAL A 7 12.32 -4.29 -8.56
C VAL A 7 13.52 -4.71 -9.40
N PRO A 8 14.58 -5.28 -8.80
CA PRO A 8 15.68 -5.84 -9.56
C PRO A 8 15.22 -7.05 -10.35
N VAL A 9 15.62 -7.14 -11.62
CA VAL A 9 15.38 -8.29 -12.48
C VAL A 9 16.69 -9.00 -12.69
N GLU A 10 16.77 -10.27 -12.27
CA GLU A 10 17.96 -11.09 -12.43
C GLU A 10 18.14 -11.50 -13.90
N ILE A 11 19.16 -10.95 -14.56
CA ILE A 11 19.53 -11.28 -15.94
C ILE A 11 21.06 -11.55 -15.97
N PRO A 12 21.53 -12.62 -16.65
CA PRO A 12 22.96 -12.89 -16.76
C PRO A 12 23.73 -11.70 -17.35
N ASN A 13 24.81 -11.31 -16.67
CA ASN A 13 25.75 -10.25 -17.07
C ASN A 13 25.14 -8.84 -17.23
N ARG A 14 23.99 -8.54 -16.61
CA ARG A 14 23.38 -7.20 -16.64
C ARG A 14 22.62 -6.89 -15.36
N ASP A 15 22.78 -5.67 -14.87
CA ASP A 15 21.96 -5.12 -13.80
C ASP A 15 20.79 -4.33 -14.42
N VAL A 16 19.57 -4.86 -14.30
CA VAL A 16 18.36 -4.20 -14.79
C VAL A 16 17.39 -4.01 -13.63
N LEU A 17 16.94 -2.77 -13.44
CA LEU A 17 15.91 -2.41 -12.49
C LEU A 17 14.62 -2.15 -13.26
N PHE A 18 13.58 -2.91 -12.96
CA PHE A 18 12.24 -2.63 -13.46
C PHE A 18 11.55 -1.65 -12.52
N THR A 19 11.18 -0.46 -13.00
CA THR A 19 10.53 0.57 -12.19
C THR A 19 9.09 0.80 -12.62
N TYR A 20 8.18 0.79 -11.67
CA TYR A 20 6.82 1.27 -11.88
C TYR A 20 6.64 2.61 -11.18
N ASN A 21 6.11 3.61 -11.89
CA ASN A 21 5.82 4.93 -11.36
C ASN A 21 4.33 5.20 -11.48
N PHE A 22 3.68 5.48 -10.36
CA PHE A 22 2.26 5.83 -10.26
C PHE A 22 2.14 7.27 -9.82
N GLU A 23 1.57 8.10 -10.68
CA GLU A 23 1.15 9.43 -10.30
C GLU A 23 -0.32 9.40 -9.91
N ALA A 24 -0.60 9.95 -8.73
CA ALA A 24 -1.96 10.10 -8.27
C ALA A 24 -2.23 11.55 -7.84
N ASN A 25 -3.27 12.11 -8.43
CA ASN A 25 -3.80 13.44 -8.11
C ASN A 25 -5.21 13.26 -7.56
N TYR A 26 -5.39 13.58 -6.28
CA TYR A 26 -6.66 13.48 -5.59
C TYR A 26 -7.10 14.89 -5.17
N ASN A 27 -8.28 15.31 -5.62
CA ASN A 27 -8.87 16.55 -5.14
C ASN A 27 -9.31 16.33 -3.69
N LEU A 28 -8.61 16.94 -2.75
CA LEU A 28 -9.00 16.91 -1.35
C LEU A 28 -10.28 17.72 -1.17
N PRO A 29 -11.25 17.20 -0.43
CA PRO A 29 -12.43 17.97 -0.11
C PRO A 29 -12.10 19.14 0.80
N THR A 30 -12.64 20.30 0.46
CA THR A 30 -12.56 21.51 1.28
C THR A 30 -13.58 21.53 2.41
N ASN A 31 -14.61 20.67 2.35
CA ASN A 31 -15.71 20.64 3.30
C ASN A 31 -16.33 19.24 3.44
N ILE A 32 -16.59 18.82 4.68
CA ILE A 32 -17.21 17.53 5.01
C ILE A 32 -18.68 17.43 4.60
N THR A 33 -19.38 18.55 4.44
CA THR A 33 -20.80 18.56 4.03
C THR A 33 -21.01 18.04 2.61
N MET A 34 -19.95 17.94 1.82
CA MET A 34 -20.00 17.42 0.45
C MET A 34 -20.17 15.90 0.37
N TYR A 35 -19.95 15.16 1.47
CA TYR A 35 -20.11 13.71 1.50
C TYR A 35 -21.23 13.29 2.43
N ASN A 36 -21.93 12.25 2.02
CA ASN A 36 -22.87 11.57 2.88
C ASN A 36 -22.10 10.67 3.87
N LEU A 37 -21.96 11.14 5.11
CA LEU A 37 -21.28 10.42 6.19
C LEU A 37 -22.15 9.35 6.84
N THR A 38 -23.35 9.06 6.31
CA THR A 38 -24.09 7.90 6.81
C THR A 38 -23.31 6.63 6.48
N PRO A 39 -22.98 5.81 7.49
CA PRO A 39 -22.25 4.58 7.25
C PRO A 39 -23.09 3.67 6.35
N PRO A 40 -22.53 3.13 5.25
CA PRO A 40 -23.25 2.20 4.42
C PRO A 40 -23.67 0.99 5.26
N SER A 41 -24.93 0.55 5.13
CA SER A 41 -25.46 -0.63 5.82
C SER A 41 -24.77 -1.94 5.40
N SER A 42 -23.98 -1.90 4.33
CA SER A 42 -23.16 -3.00 3.83
C SER A 42 -21.92 -3.20 4.70
N ARG A 43 -22.02 -4.18 5.62
CA ARG A 43 -20.89 -4.73 6.38
C ARG A 43 -19.80 -5.38 5.50
N ASN A 44 -20.00 -5.48 4.19
CA ASN A 44 -19.10 -6.19 3.28
C ASN A 44 -17.77 -5.47 3.01
N LEU A 45 -17.72 -4.13 3.11
CA LEU A 45 -16.46 -3.41 2.87
C LEU A 45 -15.43 -3.70 3.98
N ALA A 46 -15.90 -3.79 5.24
CA ALA A 46 -15.05 -4.10 6.38
C ALA A 46 -14.57 -5.56 6.38
N THR A 47 -15.35 -6.51 5.84
CA THR A 47 -14.91 -7.90 5.66
C THR A 47 -13.96 -8.07 4.47
N VAL A 48 -14.09 -7.27 3.41
CA VAL A 48 -13.15 -7.25 2.27
C VAL A 48 -11.82 -6.60 2.66
N LEU A 49 -11.83 -5.55 3.48
CA LEU A 49 -10.63 -4.88 3.98
C LEU A 49 -10.10 -5.52 5.28
N ASN A 50 -10.14 -6.85 5.36
CA ASN A 50 -9.50 -7.57 6.46
C ASN A 50 -7.97 -7.53 6.28
N ARG A 51 -7.25 -6.99 7.26
CA ARG A 51 -5.77 -6.91 7.25
C ARG A 51 -5.11 -8.27 7.00
N THR A 52 -5.63 -9.35 7.58
CA THR A 52 -5.10 -10.71 7.34
C THR A 52 -5.27 -11.13 5.88
N TYR A 53 -6.41 -10.83 5.26
CA TYR A 53 -6.63 -11.14 3.84
C TYR A 53 -5.67 -10.35 2.95
N ILE A 54 -5.51 -9.05 3.22
CA ILE A 54 -4.60 -8.17 2.50
C ILE A 54 -3.16 -8.65 2.64
N TYR A 55 -2.70 -8.94 3.86
CA TYR A 55 -1.34 -9.42 4.10
C TYR A 55 -1.08 -10.76 3.43
N ASN A 56 -2.02 -11.70 3.46
CA ASN A 56 -1.86 -12.99 2.78
C ASN A 56 -1.72 -12.80 1.26
N ARG A 57 -2.54 -11.93 0.66
CA ARG A 57 -2.45 -11.62 -0.78
C ARG A 57 -1.13 -10.93 -1.14
N LEU A 58 -0.67 -9.98 -0.31
CA LEU A 58 0.61 -9.32 -0.51
C LEU A 58 1.78 -10.30 -0.34
N GLU A 59 1.70 -11.22 0.61
CA GLU A 59 2.74 -12.21 0.85
C GLU A 59 2.87 -13.15 -0.36
N GLU A 60 1.75 -13.68 -0.86
CA GLU A 60 1.71 -14.49 -2.09
C GLU A 60 2.30 -13.74 -3.29
N TYR A 61 1.94 -12.46 -3.45
CA TYR A 61 2.46 -11.62 -4.53
C TYR A 61 3.97 -11.38 -4.40
N ILE A 62 4.48 -11.05 -3.21
CA ILE A 62 5.92 -10.81 -2.99
C ILE A 62 6.71 -12.12 -3.14
N ASN A 63 6.16 -13.25 -2.68
CA ASN A 63 6.75 -14.57 -2.86
C ASN A 63 6.92 -14.92 -4.35
N SER A 64 6.03 -14.43 -5.22
CA SER A 64 6.15 -14.65 -6.68
C SER A 64 7.40 -14.00 -7.29
N PHE A 65 8.01 -13.02 -6.61
CA PHE A 65 9.29 -12.42 -6.98
C PHE A 65 10.52 -13.14 -6.38
N GLY A 66 10.34 -14.30 -5.74
CA GLY A 66 11.44 -15.07 -5.13
C GLY A 66 11.96 -14.52 -3.79
N SER A 67 11.25 -13.55 -3.19
CA SER A 67 11.57 -12.98 -1.88
C SER A 67 10.72 -13.60 -0.76
N SER A 68 11.17 -13.50 0.50
CA SER A 68 10.34 -13.88 1.66
C SER A 68 9.29 -12.80 1.93
N GLY A 69 8.08 -12.98 1.39
CA GLY A 69 6.97 -12.04 1.52
C GLY A 69 6.63 -11.71 2.96
N ARG A 70 6.65 -12.71 3.86
CA ARG A 70 6.43 -12.52 5.30
C ARG A 70 7.44 -11.56 5.93
N GLN A 71 8.73 -11.71 5.65
CA GLN A 71 9.74 -10.79 6.18
C GLN A 71 9.58 -9.39 5.59
N CYS A 72 9.25 -9.28 4.31
CA CYS A 72 9.02 -8.00 3.64
C CYS A 72 7.85 -7.23 4.28
N ILE A 73 6.72 -7.90 4.53
CA ILE A 73 5.55 -7.28 5.18
C ILE A 73 5.86 -6.86 6.62
N LEU A 74 6.50 -7.73 7.41
CA LEU A 74 6.88 -7.39 8.79
C LEU A 74 7.83 -6.19 8.83
N ARG A 75 8.78 -6.11 7.90
CA ARG A 75 9.66 -4.96 7.75
C ARG A 75 8.89 -3.70 7.37
N MET A 76 7.93 -3.81 6.44
CA MET A 76 7.10 -2.69 6.01
C MET A 76 6.26 -2.13 7.17
N ILE A 77 5.68 -2.99 8.00
CA ILE A 77 4.96 -2.60 9.23
C ILE A 77 5.88 -1.81 10.17
N CYS A 78 7.08 -2.32 10.43
CA CYS A 78 8.05 -1.63 11.30
C CYS A 78 8.50 -0.28 10.72
N ASP A 79 8.74 -0.21 9.42
CA ASP A 79 9.20 1.01 8.75
C ASP A 79 8.11 2.09 8.76
N VAL A 80 6.86 1.71 8.47
CA VAL A 80 5.70 2.64 8.52
C VAL A 80 5.39 3.08 9.95
N ALA A 81 5.44 2.16 10.93
CA ALA A 81 5.24 2.51 12.34
C ALA A 81 6.32 3.45 12.88
N LYS A 82 7.56 3.36 12.37
CA LYS A 82 8.67 4.24 12.73
C LYS A 82 8.59 5.60 12.04
N SER A 83 8.21 5.61 10.77
CA SER A 83 8.06 6.82 9.96
C SER A 83 6.72 6.80 9.24
N SER A 84 5.73 7.48 9.84
CA SER A 84 4.41 7.63 9.27
C SER A 84 4.45 8.31 7.90
N LEU A 85 3.54 7.89 7.02
CA LEU A 85 3.38 8.37 5.66
C LEU A 85 2.28 9.44 5.55
N HIS A 86 1.77 10.01 6.65
CA HIS A 86 0.70 11.02 6.63
C HIS A 86 0.96 12.21 5.71
N HIS A 87 2.23 12.60 5.53
CA HIS A 87 2.61 13.70 4.64
C HIS A 87 2.58 13.34 3.15
N ASN A 88 2.38 12.06 2.80
CA ASN A 88 2.24 11.58 1.43
C ASN A 88 0.78 11.59 0.96
N GLY A 89 -0.06 12.48 1.51
CA GLY A 89 -1.44 12.63 1.10
C GLY A 89 -2.31 11.39 1.36
N LEU A 90 -3.25 11.12 0.46
CA LEU A 90 -4.26 10.07 0.65
C LEU A 90 -3.66 8.67 0.67
N LEU A 91 -2.80 8.32 -0.30
CA LEU A 91 -2.18 6.99 -0.30
C LEU A 91 -1.31 6.79 0.94
N GLY A 92 -0.55 7.82 1.35
CA GLY A 92 0.21 7.76 2.59
C GLY A 92 -0.65 7.41 3.79
N SER A 93 -1.80 8.08 3.93
CA SER A 93 -2.77 7.76 5.00
C SER A 93 -3.36 6.35 4.87
N ILE A 94 -3.57 5.84 3.66
CA ILE A 94 -4.03 4.45 3.46
C ILE A 94 -2.95 3.46 3.88
N PHE A 95 -1.69 3.68 3.52
CA PHE A 95 -0.57 2.83 3.95
C PHE A 95 -0.40 2.85 5.47
N ASP A 96 -0.52 4.03 6.10
CA ASP A 96 -0.50 4.14 7.57
C ASP A 96 -1.61 3.29 8.21
N VAL A 97 -2.85 3.36 7.71
CA VAL A 97 -3.97 2.53 8.21
C VAL A 97 -3.77 1.05 7.94
N LEU A 98 -3.14 0.69 6.81
CA LEU A 98 -2.92 -0.70 6.47
C LEU A 98 -1.80 -1.34 7.29
N PHE A 99 -0.72 -0.62 7.56
CA PHE A 99 0.53 -1.18 8.11
C PHE A 99 0.90 -0.66 9.52
N THR A 100 0.02 0.10 10.18
CA THR A 100 0.13 0.51 11.60
C THR A 100 -0.99 -0.10 12.44
#